data_AF-K1Y8P6-F1
#
_entry.id   AF-K1Y8P6-F1
#
_cell.length_a   1.000
_cell.length_b   1.000
_cell.length_c   1.000
_cell.angle_alpha   90.00
_cell.angle_beta   90.00
_cell.angle_gamma   90.00
#
_symmetry.space_group_name_H-M   'P 1'
#
loop_
_entity.id
_entity.type
_entity.pdbx_description
1 polymer ?
#
loop_
_entity_poly.entity_id
_entity_poly.type
_entity_poly.pdbx_seq_one_letter_code
_entity_poly.pdbx_strand_id
1 'polypeptide(L)'
;MTVYWDPREVLGVQFSEDFIQCTAWVTPRKQRGVPRGLPRRCYQTFFSKECKVQVCQMLDAFAQVDVTSNGVSERMERELIQMATLTSCPGWHKNPARSQADTVGTTWKEAIEAFVAAKLASSVRGDRTRAQRIRLPPVQPQEEPIPLPAPHGSALRVELPQQGPASTPRPPRPQAIQVAPAPLPVQPEPRPARVNLAADAAERRRRDDQRQELSVVSDPSVPDRVPQHYINRRTIDAQSEHETRLVPDQAQQYHPPPHPAGAHLQLNPNPQQGLPPQSPNLDIRGVADRISGFVRDQEAAREERRPRFEARLTDLPAAAPIIPARNPAREVAPAPQIPVPAERLKQPTACQPPAIRVVKRRPLDDDPCWTCLMDFEEGEDIVWCRKQCGKNVHRVCFALTVELREDDKIMCGHW
;
A
#
# COMPACT_ATOMS: atom_id res chain seq x y z
N MET A 1 22.61 -21.93 -11.38
CA MET A 1 22.49 -20.46 -11.41
C MET A 1 21.26 -20.13 -10.60
N THR A 2 21.41 -19.44 -9.48
CA THR A 2 20.26 -18.96 -8.69
C THR A 2 19.57 -17.87 -9.49
N VAL A 3 18.27 -18.03 -9.75
CA VAL A 3 17.49 -16.99 -10.42
C VAL A 3 17.21 -15.90 -9.39
N TYR A 4 17.75 -14.71 -9.61
CA TYR A 4 17.42 -13.55 -8.80
C TYR A 4 15.94 -13.18 -9.00
N TRP A 5 15.23 -12.98 -7.89
CA TRP A 5 13.86 -12.47 -7.88
C TRP A 5 13.73 -11.43 -6.78
N ASP A 6 12.94 -10.39 -7.02
CA ASP A 6 12.59 -9.39 -6.00
C ASP A 6 11.16 -9.66 -5.50
N PRO A 7 10.97 -10.04 -4.23
CA PRO A 7 9.64 -10.24 -3.67
C PRO A 7 8.80 -8.94 -3.69
N ARG A 8 9.41 -7.76 -3.67
CA ARG A 8 8.65 -6.49 -3.70
C ARG A 8 7.94 -6.31 -5.03
N GLU A 9 8.65 -6.54 -6.13
CA GLU A 9 8.09 -6.48 -7.49
C GLU A 9 7.03 -7.56 -7.72
N VAL A 10 7.34 -8.81 -7.38
CA VAL A 10 6.43 -9.95 -7.64
C VAL A 10 5.12 -9.84 -6.85
N LEU A 11 5.19 -9.36 -5.61
CA LEU A 11 4.01 -9.20 -4.76
C LEU A 11 3.24 -7.90 -5.04
N GLY A 12 3.79 -7.02 -5.88
CA GLY A 12 3.21 -5.71 -6.20
C GLY A 12 3.09 -4.83 -4.95
N VAL A 13 4.08 -4.90 -4.07
CA VAL A 13 4.10 -4.19 -2.80
C VAL A 13 5.14 -3.09 -2.83
N GLN A 14 4.67 -1.85 -2.68
CA GLN A 14 5.55 -0.69 -2.54
C GLN A 14 5.76 -0.44 -1.05
N PHE A 15 6.88 -0.95 -0.53
CA PHE A 15 7.33 -0.66 0.82
C PHE A 15 8.63 0.12 0.73
N SER A 16 8.62 1.32 1.29
CA SER A 16 9.86 1.99 1.72
C SER A 16 9.92 1.98 3.23
N GLU A 17 11.08 2.31 3.78
CA GLU A 17 11.26 2.49 5.23
C GLU A 17 10.21 3.48 5.80
N ASP A 18 9.82 4.47 5.01
CA ASP A 18 8.93 5.54 5.44
C ASP A 18 7.45 5.25 5.16
N PHE A 19 7.13 4.51 4.10
CA PHE A 19 5.74 4.25 3.71
C PHE A 19 5.45 2.75 3.49
N ILE A 20 4.42 2.28 4.17
CA ILE A 20 3.77 0.99 3.92
C ILE A 20 2.31 1.27 3.61
N GLN A 21 1.80 0.74 2.51
CA GLN A 21 0.39 0.86 2.14
C GLN A 21 -0.38 -0.41 2.48
N CYS A 22 -1.64 -0.22 2.85
CA CYS A 22 -2.51 -1.34 3.15
C CYS A 22 -2.78 -2.19 1.90
N THR A 23 -2.45 -3.47 2.00
CA THR A 23 -2.54 -4.44 0.89
C THR A 23 -3.93 -5.05 0.75
N ALA A 24 -4.82 -4.85 1.72
CA ALA A 24 -6.18 -5.37 1.64
C ALA A 24 -7.02 -4.70 0.53
N TRP A 25 -8.01 -5.44 0.03
CA TRP A 25 -8.93 -5.02 -1.01
C TRP A 25 -10.20 -4.41 -0.41
N VAL A 26 -10.55 -3.22 -0.89
CA VAL A 26 -11.82 -2.56 -0.60
C VAL A 26 -12.76 -2.82 -1.76
N THR A 27 -13.81 -3.60 -1.50
CA THR A 27 -14.95 -3.67 -2.40
C THR A 27 -15.85 -2.47 -2.15
N PRO A 28 -16.16 -1.64 -3.16
CA PRO A 28 -17.06 -0.52 -2.97
C PRO A 28 -18.42 -1.03 -2.48
N ARG A 29 -18.98 -0.35 -1.46
CA ARG A 29 -20.31 -0.69 -0.94
C ARG A 29 -21.31 -0.60 -2.08
N LYS A 30 -22.22 -1.58 -2.15
CA LYS A 30 -23.33 -1.60 -3.11
C LYS A 30 -24.23 -0.40 -2.83
N GLN A 31 -24.06 0.68 -3.59
CA GLN A 31 -25.00 1.79 -3.59
C GLN A 31 -26.13 1.42 -4.55
N ARG A 32 -27.39 1.46 -4.10
CA ARG A 32 -28.54 1.12 -4.95
C ARG A 32 -28.50 1.97 -6.21
N GLY A 33 -28.57 1.34 -7.38
CA GLY A 33 -28.59 2.00 -8.68
C GLY A 33 -27.23 2.36 -9.28
N VAL A 34 -26.11 2.13 -8.58
CA VAL A 34 -24.77 2.37 -9.13
C VAL A 34 -24.09 1.01 -9.43
N PRO A 35 -23.55 0.80 -10.64
CA PRO A 35 -22.75 -0.38 -10.95
C PRO A 35 -21.63 -0.54 -9.93
N ARG A 36 -21.38 -1.77 -9.47
CA ARG A 36 -20.26 -2.00 -8.55
C ARG A 36 -18.97 -1.60 -9.24
N GLY A 37 -18.26 -0.62 -8.68
CA GLY A 37 -16.90 -0.32 -9.10
C GLY A 37 -15.99 -1.54 -8.91
N LEU A 38 -14.91 -1.58 -9.68
CA LEU A 38 -13.87 -2.60 -9.54
C LEU A 38 -13.28 -2.57 -8.12
N PRO A 39 -12.90 -3.73 -7.55
CA PRO A 39 -12.13 -3.77 -6.31
C PRO A 39 -10.88 -2.90 -6.41
N ARG A 40 -10.58 -2.16 -5.34
CA ARG A 40 -9.37 -1.33 -5.24
C ARG A 40 -8.61 -1.65 -3.96
N ARG A 41 -7.31 -1.37 -3.90
CA ARG A 41 -6.55 -1.46 -2.64
C ARG A 41 -7.00 -0.37 -1.65
N CYS A 42 -6.80 -0.61 -0.36
CA CYS A 42 -7.17 0.33 0.70
C CYS A 42 -6.27 1.58 0.72
N TYR A 43 -4.97 1.44 0.40
CA TYR A 43 -3.97 2.52 0.34
C TYR A 43 -3.74 3.33 1.63
N GLN A 44 -4.36 2.95 2.75
CA GLN A 44 -4.05 3.58 4.05
C GLN A 44 -2.62 3.25 4.49
N THR A 45 -1.93 4.22 5.09
CA THR A 45 -0.51 4.12 5.47
C THR A 45 -0.25 4.02 6.97
N PHE A 46 -1.32 3.91 7.78
CA PHE A 46 -1.24 3.88 9.25
C PHE A 46 -0.75 2.54 9.78
N PHE A 47 0.57 2.31 9.76
CA PHE A 47 1.24 1.16 10.35
C PHE A 47 2.24 1.59 11.41
N SER A 48 2.35 0.80 12.48
CA SER A 48 3.37 1.02 13.50
C SER A 48 4.77 0.78 12.92
N LYS A 49 5.80 1.44 13.48
CA LYS A 49 7.19 1.30 13.02
C LYS A 49 7.65 -0.16 13.11
N GLU A 50 7.21 -0.88 14.13
CA GLU A 50 7.52 -2.29 14.35
C GLU A 50 6.96 -3.17 13.23
N CYS A 51 5.70 -2.93 12.82
CA CYS A 51 5.12 -3.64 11.67
C CYS A 51 5.93 -3.38 10.40
N LYS A 52 6.42 -2.15 10.19
CA LYS A 52 7.22 -1.82 9.01
C LYS A 52 8.55 -2.56 8.97
N VAL A 53 9.28 -2.53 10.08
CA VAL A 53 10.56 -3.25 10.22
C VAL A 53 10.35 -4.75 10.01
N GLN A 54 9.32 -5.33 10.62
CA GLN A 54 9.04 -6.76 10.50
C GLN A 54 8.70 -7.16 9.06
N VAL A 55 7.88 -6.38 8.36
CA VAL A 55 7.56 -6.65 6.94
C VAL A 55 8.81 -6.56 6.06
N CYS A 56 9.68 -5.57 6.28
CA CYS A 56 10.94 -5.45 5.55
C CYS A 56 11.84 -6.68 5.77
N GLN A 57 12.01 -7.11 7.02
CA GLN A 57 12.77 -8.32 7.37
C GLN A 57 12.22 -9.57 6.70
N MET A 58 10.88 -9.72 6.61
CA MET A 58 10.26 -10.85 5.93
C MET A 58 10.53 -10.84 4.42
N LEU A 59 10.48 -9.67 3.77
CA LEU A 59 10.80 -9.55 2.35
C LEU A 59 12.27 -9.84 2.07
N ASP A 60 13.17 -9.37 2.92
CA ASP A 60 14.60 -9.65 2.78
C ASP A 60 14.90 -11.14 2.99
N ALA A 61 14.17 -11.81 3.89
CA ALA A 61 14.22 -13.25 4.04
C ALA A 61 13.69 -13.98 2.79
N PHE A 62 12.58 -13.53 2.21
CA PHE A 62 12.04 -14.11 0.97
C PHE A 62 13.00 -13.96 -0.22
N ALA A 63 13.69 -12.83 -0.34
CA ALA A 63 14.68 -12.60 -1.40
C ALA A 63 15.86 -13.60 -1.36
N GLN A 64 16.12 -14.21 -0.20
CA GLN A 64 17.16 -15.24 -0.03
C GLN A 64 16.68 -16.64 -0.41
N VAL A 65 15.38 -16.86 -0.61
CA VAL A 65 14.81 -18.17 -0.97
C VAL A 65 14.84 -18.36 -2.49
N ASP A 66 15.44 -19.46 -2.94
CA ASP A 66 15.33 -19.87 -4.36
C ASP A 66 13.97 -20.52 -4.63
N VAL A 67 12.99 -19.67 -4.93
CA VAL A 67 11.62 -20.08 -5.27
C VAL A 67 11.53 -20.79 -6.62
N THR A 68 12.51 -20.62 -7.51
CA THR A 68 12.49 -21.28 -8.83
C THR A 68 12.81 -22.75 -8.74
N SER A 69 13.74 -23.13 -7.84
CA SER A 69 14.11 -24.52 -7.60
C SER A 69 13.18 -25.21 -6.61
N ASN A 70 12.74 -24.50 -5.56
CA ASN A 70 12.00 -25.10 -4.44
C ASN A 70 10.48 -24.89 -4.50
N GLY A 71 9.99 -24.00 -5.36
CA GLY A 71 8.59 -23.56 -5.34
C GLY A 71 8.24 -22.76 -4.09
N VAL A 72 6.93 -22.57 -3.85
CA VAL A 72 6.42 -21.92 -2.63
C VAL A 72 6.16 -22.98 -1.57
N SER A 73 6.98 -23.00 -0.52
CA SER A 73 6.79 -23.94 0.61
C SER A 73 5.60 -23.55 1.49
N GLU A 74 5.04 -24.52 2.23
CA GLU A 74 3.99 -24.23 3.23
C GLU A 74 4.43 -23.22 4.30
N ARG A 75 5.72 -23.23 4.66
CA ARG A 75 6.28 -22.25 5.59
C ARG A 75 6.19 -20.85 5.01
N MET A 76 6.61 -20.70 3.75
CA MET A 76 6.54 -19.41 3.04
C MET A 76 5.09 -18.93 2.90
N GLU A 77 4.14 -19.83 2.65
CA GLU A 77 2.71 -19.49 2.63
C GLU A 77 2.22 -18.92 3.97
N ARG A 78 2.59 -19.55 5.10
CA ARG A 78 2.27 -19.02 6.43
C ARG A 78 2.90 -17.65 6.67
N GLU A 79 4.15 -17.46 6.24
CA GLU A 79 4.85 -16.17 6.36
C GLU A 79 4.19 -15.11 5.45
N LEU A 80 3.70 -15.45 4.25
CA LEU A 80 2.95 -14.53 3.39
C LEU A 80 1.63 -14.07 4.04
N ILE A 81 0.90 -14.99 4.69
CA ILE A 81 -0.34 -14.66 5.44
C ILE A 81 -0.02 -13.77 6.64
N GLN A 82 1.07 -14.06 7.36
CA GLN A 82 1.53 -13.23 8.47
C GLN A 82 1.90 -11.82 7.99
N MET A 83 2.64 -11.71 6.88
CA MET A 83 2.96 -10.42 6.28
C MET A 83 1.70 -9.66 5.86
N ALA A 84 0.72 -10.34 5.25
CA ALA A 84 -0.56 -9.75 4.87
C ALA A 84 -1.35 -9.24 6.09
N THR A 85 -1.24 -9.94 7.23
CA THR A 85 -1.80 -9.51 8.51
C THR A 85 -1.12 -8.22 8.99
N LEU A 86 0.21 -8.14 8.93
CA LEU A 86 0.97 -6.97 9.34
C LEU A 86 0.67 -5.74 8.46
N THR A 87 0.46 -5.95 7.17
CA THR A 87 0.16 -4.89 6.17
C THR A 87 -1.33 -4.64 5.97
N SER A 88 -2.20 -5.18 6.82
CA SER A 88 -3.63 -4.89 6.82
C SER A 88 -3.96 -3.76 7.82
N CYS A 89 -4.76 -2.77 7.41
CA CYS A 89 -5.06 -1.65 8.30
C CYS A 89 -5.97 -2.12 9.46
N PRO A 90 -5.71 -1.68 10.71
CA PRO A 90 -6.36 -2.21 11.90
C PRO A 90 -7.87 -1.97 11.93
N GLY A 91 -8.34 -0.82 11.42
CA GLY A 91 -9.75 -0.43 11.54
C GLY A 91 -10.72 -1.28 10.72
N TRP A 92 -10.31 -1.77 9.54
CA TRP A 92 -11.22 -2.44 8.60
C TRP A 92 -10.80 -3.87 8.26
N HIS A 93 -9.50 -4.17 8.25
CA HIS A 93 -8.97 -5.39 7.65
C HIS A 93 -8.24 -6.31 8.63
N LYS A 94 -8.00 -5.89 9.89
CA LYS A 94 -7.49 -6.77 10.97
C LYS A 94 -8.58 -7.38 11.85
N ASN A 95 -9.86 -7.08 11.62
CA ASN A 95 -10.92 -7.72 12.39
C ASN A 95 -10.95 -9.22 12.03
N PRO A 96 -10.80 -10.16 12.98
CA PRO A 96 -10.72 -11.59 12.69
C PRO A 96 -11.95 -12.11 11.94
N ALA A 97 -13.13 -11.52 12.15
CA ALA A 97 -14.35 -11.90 11.42
C ALA A 97 -14.37 -11.43 9.95
N ARG A 98 -13.47 -10.53 9.56
CA ARG A 98 -13.41 -9.90 8.23
C ARG A 98 -11.98 -9.75 7.71
N SER A 99 -11.06 -10.51 8.27
CA SER A 99 -9.65 -10.42 7.89
C SER A 99 -9.53 -10.85 6.43
N GLN A 100 -8.79 -10.06 5.67
CA GLN A 100 -8.45 -10.41 4.30
C GLN A 100 -7.04 -10.96 4.19
N ALA A 101 -6.36 -11.18 5.32
CA ALA A 101 -4.96 -11.60 5.35
C ALA A 101 -4.77 -12.94 4.63
N ASP A 102 -5.62 -13.93 4.87
CA ASP A 102 -5.55 -15.23 4.20
C ASP A 102 -5.71 -15.07 2.68
N THR A 103 -6.74 -14.35 2.24
CA THR A 103 -6.99 -14.11 0.81
C THR A 103 -5.83 -13.37 0.14
N VAL A 104 -5.28 -12.34 0.79
CA VAL A 104 -4.13 -11.59 0.27
C VAL A 104 -2.88 -12.48 0.23
N GLY A 105 -2.64 -13.28 1.27
CA GLY A 105 -1.54 -14.24 1.32
C GLY A 105 -1.63 -15.29 0.22
N THR A 106 -2.81 -15.86 -0.03
CA THR A 106 -3.06 -16.80 -1.14
C THR A 106 -2.84 -16.13 -2.49
N THR A 107 -3.32 -14.90 -2.69
CA THR A 107 -3.08 -14.13 -3.93
C THR A 107 -1.58 -13.91 -4.18
N TRP A 108 -0.82 -13.64 -3.12
CA TRP A 108 0.63 -13.49 -3.20
C TRP A 108 1.35 -14.79 -3.53
N LYS A 109 0.91 -15.92 -2.95
CA LYS A 109 1.40 -17.25 -3.31
C LYS A 109 1.18 -17.52 -4.81
N GLU A 110 -0.03 -17.30 -5.31
CA GLU A 110 -0.35 -17.48 -6.73
C GLU A 110 0.52 -16.58 -7.63
N ALA A 111 0.81 -15.35 -7.21
CA ALA A 111 1.70 -14.45 -7.95
C ALA A 111 3.15 -14.98 -8.03
N ILE A 112 3.67 -15.54 -6.94
CA ILE A 112 5.00 -16.17 -6.92
C ILE A 112 5.02 -17.42 -7.81
N GLU A 113 4.02 -18.28 -7.71
CA GLU A 113 3.90 -19.48 -8.55
C GLU A 113 3.83 -19.12 -10.05
N ALA A 114 3.07 -18.08 -10.39
CA ALA A 114 2.99 -17.56 -11.75
C ALA A 114 4.35 -17.02 -12.24
N PHE A 115 5.08 -16.31 -11.38
CA PHE A 115 6.45 -15.85 -11.68
C PHE A 115 7.39 -17.03 -11.94
N VAL A 116 7.37 -18.06 -11.09
CA VAL A 116 8.20 -19.26 -11.24
C VAL A 116 7.87 -19.98 -12.56
N ALA A 117 6.59 -20.17 -12.86
CA ALA A 117 6.16 -20.78 -14.12
C ALA A 117 6.65 -19.99 -15.35
N ALA A 118 6.57 -18.65 -15.31
CA ALA A 118 7.04 -17.79 -16.38
C ALA A 118 8.58 -17.86 -16.58
N LYS A 119 9.34 -17.96 -15.48
CA LYS A 119 10.81 -18.11 -15.53
C LYS A 119 11.21 -19.47 -16.08
N LEU A 120 10.58 -20.56 -15.64
CA LEU A 120 10.82 -21.90 -16.16
C LEU A 120 10.51 -21.99 -17.66
N ALA A 121 9.38 -21.43 -18.09
CA ALA A 121 9.01 -21.38 -19.51
C ALA A 121 10.03 -20.59 -20.35
N SER A 122 10.65 -19.55 -19.78
CA SER A 122 11.66 -18.75 -20.46
C SER A 122 13.02 -19.45 -20.55
N SER A 123 13.40 -20.22 -19.51
CA SER A 123 14.62 -21.06 -19.54
C SER A 123 14.54 -22.11 -20.65
N VAL A 124 13.42 -22.82 -20.75
CA VAL A 124 13.21 -23.85 -21.79
C VAL A 124 13.30 -23.25 -23.20
N ARG A 125 12.80 -22.03 -23.41
CA ARG A 125 12.92 -21.32 -24.70
C ARG A 125 14.36 -20.91 -25.01
N GLY A 126 15.12 -20.46 -24.00
CA GLY A 126 16.54 -20.14 -24.13
C GLY A 126 17.36 -21.37 -24.53
N ASP A 127 17.12 -22.50 -23.85
CA ASP A 127 17.80 -23.76 -24.13
C ASP A 127 17.47 -24.31 -25.51
N ARG A 128 16.20 -24.21 -25.93
CA ARG A 128 15.81 -24.61 -27.30
C ARG A 128 16.50 -23.76 -28.36
N THR A 129 16.60 -22.45 -28.15
CA THR A 129 17.31 -21.54 -29.09
C THR A 129 18.80 -21.85 -29.13
N ARG A 130 19.42 -22.14 -27.97
CA ARG A 130 20.82 -22.55 -27.88
C ARG A 130 21.05 -23.91 -28.55
N ALA A 131 20.19 -24.89 -28.33
CA ALA A 131 20.26 -26.19 -28.97
C ALA A 131 20.07 -26.11 -30.49
N GLN A 132 19.20 -25.21 -30.98
CA GLN A 132 19.04 -24.94 -32.40
C GLN A 132 20.28 -24.30 -33.03
N ARG A 133 20.97 -23.38 -32.32
CA ARG A 133 22.26 -22.84 -32.80
C ARG A 133 23.35 -23.90 -32.91
N ILE A 134 23.42 -24.84 -31.98
CA ILE A 134 24.42 -25.93 -32.00
C ILE A 134 24.14 -26.92 -33.14
N ARG A 135 22.87 -27.09 -33.54
CA ARG A 135 22.47 -28.02 -34.62
C ARG A 135 22.57 -27.44 -36.02
N LEU A 136 22.79 -26.13 -36.17
CA LEU A 136 23.16 -25.59 -37.47
C LEU A 136 24.55 -26.15 -37.80
N PRO A 137 24.72 -26.84 -38.93
CA PRO A 137 26.05 -27.28 -39.35
C PRO A 137 26.96 -26.05 -39.34
N PRO A 138 28.22 -26.17 -38.88
CA PRO A 138 29.15 -25.06 -38.90
C PRO A 138 29.11 -24.50 -40.32
N VAL A 139 28.63 -23.26 -40.44
CA VAL A 139 28.72 -22.51 -41.69
C VAL A 139 30.20 -22.57 -42.00
N GLN A 140 30.57 -23.35 -43.00
CA GLN A 140 31.95 -23.36 -43.46
C GLN A 140 32.29 -21.89 -43.70
N PRO A 141 33.40 -21.38 -43.14
CA PRO A 141 33.80 -20.01 -43.40
C PRO A 141 33.80 -19.86 -44.91
N GLN A 142 32.81 -19.14 -45.44
CA GLN A 142 32.86 -18.75 -46.83
C GLN A 142 34.15 -17.96 -46.93
N GLU A 143 35.06 -18.46 -47.76
CA GLU A 143 36.30 -17.78 -48.08
C GLU A 143 35.96 -16.30 -48.24
N GLU A 144 36.48 -15.52 -47.31
CA GLU A 144 36.35 -14.07 -47.32
C GLU A 144 36.81 -13.64 -48.71
N PRO A 145 35.93 -13.07 -49.55
CA PRO A 145 36.29 -12.72 -50.90
C PRO A 145 37.49 -11.79 -50.80
N ILE A 146 38.62 -12.26 -51.31
CA ILE A 146 39.90 -11.56 -51.35
C ILE A 146 39.59 -10.12 -51.76
N PRO A 147 39.93 -9.11 -50.92
CA PRO A 147 39.66 -7.72 -51.27
C PRO A 147 40.45 -7.41 -52.53
N LEU A 148 39.73 -7.32 -53.65
CA LEU A 148 40.29 -6.85 -54.92
C LEU A 148 40.88 -5.46 -54.67
N PRO A 149 42.11 -5.20 -55.14
CA PRO A 149 42.76 -3.90 -54.98
C PRO A 149 41.87 -2.83 -55.60
N ALA A 150 41.56 -1.81 -54.78
CA ALA A 150 40.77 -0.67 -55.19
C ALA A 150 41.40 -0.02 -56.45
N PRO A 151 40.64 0.19 -57.53
CA PRO A 151 41.08 1.05 -58.59
C PRO A 151 41.11 2.48 -58.06
N HIS A 152 42.31 3.03 -57.93
CA HIS A 152 42.53 4.47 -57.86
C HIS A 152 41.90 5.11 -59.10
N GLY A 153 40.79 5.81 -58.93
CA GLY A 153 40.10 6.37 -60.08
C GLY A 153 38.88 7.21 -59.71
N SER A 154 39.13 8.51 -59.60
CA SER A 154 38.19 9.59 -59.92
C SER A 154 37.01 9.81 -58.98
N ALA A 155 37.15 10.91 -58.25
CA ALA A 155 36.06 11.66 -57.66
C ALA A 155 34.97 11.96 -58.71
N LEU A 156 33.84 11.25 -58.63
CA LEU A 156 32.57 11.76 -59.10
C LEU A 156 31.68 12.01 -57.89
N ARG A 157 31.58 13.30 -57.59
CA ARG A 157 30.67 13.92 -56.63
C ARG A 157 29.24 13.58 -57.05
N VAL A 158 28.65 12.56 -56.44
CA VAL A 158 27.21 12.30 -56.53
C VAL A 158 26.53 13.32 -55.62
N GLU A 159 25.84 14.28 -56.23
CA GLU A 159 24.96 15.21 -55.53
C GLU A 159 23.83 14.44 -54.86
N LEU A 160 23.80 14.52 -53.53
CA LEU A 160 22.66 14.12 -52.72
C LEU A 160 21.47 15.01 -53.10
N PRO A 161 20.29 14.47 -53.47
CA PRO A 161 19.12 15.29 -53.67
C PRO A 161 18.73 15.93 -52.33
N GLN A 162 18.86 17.26 -52.25
CA GLN A 162 18.31 18.05 -51.15
C GLN A 162 16.80 17.81 -51.08
N GLN A 163 16.38 17.06 -50.06
CA GLN A 163 14.97 16.97 -49.69
C GLN A 163 14.56 18.33 -49.12
N GLY A 164 13.79 19.07 -49.90
CA GLY A 164 13.19 20.33 -49.48
C GLY A 164 12.26 20.14 -48.27
N PRO A 165 12.09 21.18 -47.43
CA PRO A 165 11.20 21.10 -46.27
C PRO A 165 9.77 20.88 -46.74
N ALA A 166 9.23 19.70 -46.40
CA ALA A 166 7.83 19.40 -46.58
C ALA A 166 6.99 20.44 -45.82
N SER A 167 6.22 21.22 -46.58
CA SER A 167 5.27 22.19 -46.05
C SER A 167 4.17 21.44 -45.31
N THR A 168 4.19 21.53 -43.99
CA THR A 168 3.09 21.03 -43.15
C THR A 168 1.84 21.90 -43.39
N PRO A 169 0.67 21.30 -43.65
CA PRO A 169 -0.57 22.05 -43.80
C PRO A 169 -0.95 22.71 -42.47
N ARG A 170 -1.12 24.03 -42.54
CA ARG A 170 -1.55 24.90 -41.44
C ARG A 170 -2.91 24.44 -40.91
N PRO A 171 -3.08 24.20 -39.59
CA PRO A 171 -4.38 23.83 -39.05
C PRO A 171 -5.38 24.98 -39.19
N PRO A 172 -6.67 24.67 -39.39
CA PRO A 172 -7.72 25.67 -39.56
C PRO A 172 -7.87 26.53 -38.30
N ARG A 173 -8.03 27.83 -38.53
CA ARG A 173 -8.24 28.87 -37.52
C ARG A 173 -9.50 28.52 -36.69
N PRO A 174 -9.44 28.47 -35.34
CA PRO A 174 -10.63 28.30 -34.52
C PRO A 174 -11.60 29.46 -34.78
N GLN A 175 -12.82 29.14 -35.21
CA GLN A 175 -13.89 30.13 -35.30
C GLN A 175 -14.23 30.61 -33.89
N ALA A 176 -14.39 31.92 -33.75
CA ALA A 176 -14.75 32.57 -32.50
C ALA A 176 -16.11 32.04 -32.01
N ILE A 177 -16.08 31.26 -30.94
CA ILE A 177 -17.28 30.87 -30.20
C ILE A 177 -17.78 32.13 -29.49
N GLN A 178 -18.94 32.64 -29.91
CA GLN A 178 -19.65 33.69 -29.18
C GLN A 178 -20.07 33.15 -27.82
N VAL A 179 -19.46 33.67 -26.76
CA VAL A 179 -19.81 33.38 -25.37
C VAL A 179 -21.11 34.12 -25.06
N ALA A 180 -22.17 33.37 -24.76
CA ALA A 180 -23.43 33.91 -24.28
C ALA A 180 -23.21 34.69 -22.96
N PRO A 181 -23.94 35.81 -22.75
CA PRO A 181 -23.80 36.62 -21.53
C PRO A 181 -24.13 35.81 -20.28
N ALA A 182 -23.34 36.03 -19.23
CA ALA A 182 -23.43 35.35 -17.95
C ALA A 182 -24.82 35.57 -17.30
N PRO A 183 -25.43 34.52 -16.72
CA PRO A 183 -26.66 34.67 -15.96
C PRO A 183 -26.40 35.45 -14.65
N LEU A 184 -27.36 36.31 -14.31
CA LEU A 184 -27.36 37.16 -13.13
C LEU A 184 -27.21 36.34 -11.83
N PRO A 185 -26.55 36.91 -10.80
CA PRO A 185 -26.33 36.22 -9.52
C PRO A 185 -27.67 35.91 -8.82
N VAL A 186 -27.93 34.63 -8.62
CA VAL A 186 -29.03 34.12 -7.80
C VAL A 186 -28.71 34.41 -6.34
N GLN A 187 -29.62 35.13 -5.67
CA GLN A 187 -29.55 35.41 -4.25
C GLN A 187 -29.58 34.11 -3.43
N PRO A 188 -28.76 33.97 -2.38
CA PRO A 188 -28.75 32.77 -1.55
C PRO A 188 -30.03 32.67 -0.71
N GLU A 189 -30.76 31.56 -0.88
CA GLU A 189 -31.88 31.21 0.00
C GLU A 189 -31.43 31.02 1.46
N PRO A 190 -32.31 31.33 2.43
CA PRO A 190 -32.03 31.17 3.85
C PRO A 190 -31.78 29.70 4.21
N ARG A 191 -30.63 29.43 4.82
CA ARG A 191 -30.24 28.10 5.30
C ARG A 191 -31.23 27.61 6.37
N PRO A 192 -31.80 26.39 6.25
CA PRO A 192 -32.58 25.81 7.33
C PRO A 192 -31.68 25.53 8.55
N ALA A 193 -32.28 25.68 9.73
CA ALA A 193 -31.63 25.56 11.03
C ALA A 193 -30.78 24.27 11.14
N ARG A 194 -29.52 24.44 11.55
CA ARG A 194 -28.61 23.33 11.86
C ARG A 194 -29.21 22.46 12.95
N VAL A 195 -29.67 21.27 12.58
CA VAL A 195 -29.98 20.19 13.52
C VAL A 195 -28.68 19.78 14.19
N ASN A 196 -28.65 19.83 15.53
CA ASN A 196 -27.48 19.50 16.35
C ASN A 196 -27.20 17.98 16.33
N LEU A 197 -26.54 17.51 15.28
CA LEU A 197 -26.15 16.10 15.09
C LEU A 197 -25.34 15.51 16.27
N ALA A 198 -24.67 16.36 17.06
CA ALA A 198 -23.91 15.91 18.23
C ALA A 198 -24.82 15.46 19.39
N ALA A 199 -25.97 16.11 19.59
CA ALA A 199 -26.91 15.74 20.65
C ALA A 199 -27.60 14.40 20.34
N ASP A 200 -27.97 14.21 19.07
CA ASP A 200 -28.56 12.96 18.58
C ASP A 200 -27.63 11.75 18.67
N ALA A 201 -26.31 11.97 18.61
CA ALA A 201 -25.32 10.90 18.74
C ALA A 201 -25.13 10.48 20.21
N ALA A 202 -25.18 11.43 21.14
CA ALA A 202 -25.07 11.15 22.58
C ALA A 202 -26.29 10.39 23.10
N GLU A 203 -27.49 10.74 22.64
CA GLU A 203 -28.73 10.09 23.05
C GLU A 203 -28.84 8.64 22.54
N ARG A 204 -28.32 8.36 21.33
CA ARG A 204 -28.25 6.97 20.82
C ARG A 204 -27.35 6.08 21.67
N ARG A 205 -26.19 6.59 22.12
CA ARG A 205 -25.28 5.83 23.00
C ARG A 205 -25.94 5.48 24.34
N ARG A 206 -26.64 6.43 24.96
CA ARG A 206 -27.37 6.17 26.21
C ARG A 206 -28.42 5.08 26.06
N ARG A 207 -29.15 5.05 24.94
CA ARG A 207 -30.13 3.99 24.67
C ARG A 207 -29.49 2.62 24.45
N ASP A 208 -28.35 2.57 23.77
CA ASP A 208 -27.63 1.31 23.55
C ASP A 208 -27.07 0.75 24.87
N ASP A 209 -26.48 1.61 25.71
CA ASP A 209 -25.98 1.22 27.04
C ASP A 209 -27.12 0.69 27.93
N GLN A 210 -28.27 1.39 27.96
CA GLN A 210 -29.45 0.96 28.73
C GLN A 210 -30.02 -0.36 28.23
N ARG A 211 -29.96 -0.62 26.91
CA ARG A 211 -30.42 -1.89 26.31
C ARG A 211 -29.49 -3.05 26.68
N GLN A 212 -28.20 -2.76 26.84
CA GLN A 212 -27.20 -3.75 27.20
C GLN A 212 -27.35 -4.16 28.67
N GLU A 213 -27.57 -3.20 29.58
CA GLU A 213 -27.86 -3.47 30.99
C GLU A 213 -29.11 -4.33 31.18
N LEU A 214 -30.19 -4.04 30.46
CA LEU A 214 -31.44 -4.81 30.55
C LEU A 214 -31.31 -6.24 30.01
N SER A 215 -30.37 -6.51 29.10
CA SER A 215 -30.13 -7.87 28.59
C SER A 215 -29.40 -8.79 29.56
N VAL A 216 -28.71 -8.24 30.57
CA VAL A 216 -27.94 -9.01 31.55
C VAL A 216 -28.82 -9.53 32.71
N VAL A 217 -30.04 -8.99 32.88
CA VAL A 217 -30.89 -9.27 34.04
C VAL A 217 -31.97 -10.35 33.76
N SER A 218 -31.94 -11.03 32.62
CA SER A 218 -33.00 -11.97 32.24
C SER A 218 -32.49 -13.36 31.87
N ASP A 219 -31.82 -14.05 32.80
CA ASP A 219 -31.73 -15.52 32.74
C ASP A 219 -31.68 -16.13 34.16
N PRO A 220 -32.82 -16.54 34.74
CA PRO A 220 -32.87 -17.12 36.08
C PRO A 220 -32.47 -18.61 36.15
N SER A 221 -31.78 -19.17 35.15
CA SER A 221 -31.51 -20.62 35.08
C SER A 221 -30.04 -21.07 35.00
N VAL A 222 -29.07 -20.20 35.31
CA VAL A 222 -27.65 -20.60 35.34
C VAL A 222 -27.08 -20.48 36.77
N PRO A 223 -26.63 -21.58 37.40
CA PRO A 223 -25.97 -21.51 38.71
C PRO A 223 -24.61 -20.81 38.61
N ASP A 224 -24.32 -20.00 39.64
CA ASP A 224 -23.14 -19.18 39.87
C ASP A 224 -21.84 -19.71 39.23
N ARG A 225 -21.51 -19.16 38.07
CA ARG A 225 -20.12 -19.05 37.61
C ARG A 225 -19.85 -17.60 37.25
N VAL A 226 -19.25 -16.89 38.21
CA VAL A 226 -18.66 -15.57 37.96
C VAL A 226 -17.73 -15.70 36.76
N PRO A 227 -17.97 -14.97 35.66
CA PRO A 227 -17.13 -15.12 34.48
C PRO A 227 -15.71 -14.63 34.78
N GLN A 228 -14.73 -15.53 34.64
CA GLN A 228 -13.31 -15.32 34.93
C GLN A 228 -12.70 -14.09 34.22
N HIS A 229 -13.30 -13.64 33.11
CA HIS A 229 -12.89 -12.44 32.39
C HIS A 229 -13.17 -11.12 33.14
N TYR A 230 -14.14 -11.11 34.08
CA TYR A 230 -14.43 -9.95 34.92
C TYR A 230 -13.46 -9.83 36.10
N ILE A 231 -12.96 -10.97 36.61
CA ILE A 231 -11.95 -11.01 37.68
C ILE A 231 -10.60 -10.52 37.14
N ASN A 232 -10.19 -10.96 35.94
CA ASN A 232 -8.92 -10.55 35.34
C ASN A 232 -8.84 -9.06 35.02
N ARG A 233 -9.96 -8.41 34.67
CA ARG A 233 -9.94 -6.97 34.36
C ARG A 233 -9.77 -6.12 35.61
N ARG A 234 -10.43 -6.49 36.71
CA ARG A 234 -10.26 -5.83 38.02
C ARG A 234 -8.85 -6.02 38.60
N THR A 235 -8.22 -7.17 38.43
CA THR A 235 -6.83 -7.37 38.89
C THR A 235 -5.82 -6.60 38.05
N ILE A 236 -6.02 -6.48 36.73
CA ILE A 236 -5.17 -5.67 35.86
C ILE A 236 -5.28 -4.17 36.21
N ASP A 237 -6.50 -3.67 36.41
CA ASP A 237 -6.71 -2.27 36.76
C ASP A 237 -6.10 -1.95 38.16
N ALA A 238 -6.29 -2.85 39.14
CA ALA A 238 -5.70 -2.70 40.48
C ALA A 238 -4.16 -2.81 40.50
N GLN A 239 -3.56 -3.62 39.62
CA GLN A 239 -2.11 -3.70 39.48
C GLN A 239 -1.55 -2.41 38.84
N SER A 240 -2.24 -1.84 37.86
CA SER A 240 -1.81 -0.58 37.22
C SER A 240 -1.85 0.61 38.19
N GLU A 241 -2.84 0.67 39.09
CA GLU A 241 -2.93 1.71 40.12
C GLU A 241 -1.83 1.57 41.18
N HIS A 242 -1.41 0.34 41.48
CA HIS A 242 -0.34 0.09 42.45
C HIS A 242 1.05 0.39 41.88
N GLU A 243 1.27 0.16 40.59
CA GLU A 243 2.52 0.48 39.88
C GLU A 243 2.70 1.99 39.70
N THR A 244 1.60 2.73 39.49
CA THR A 244 1.61 4.20 39.40
C THR A 244 1.94 4.89 40.74
N ARG A 245 1.74 4.20 41.88
CA ARG A 245 2.03 4.74 43.22
C ARG A 245 3.45 4.47 43.74
N LEU A 246 4.23 3.65 43.04
CA LEU A 246 5.56 3.19 43.52
C LEU A 246 6.75 3.75 42.73
N VAL A 247 6.58 4.82 41.95
CA VAL A 247 7.72 5.56 41.39
C VAL A 247 8.15 6.65 42.39
N PRO A 248 9.26 6.48 43.13
CA PRO A 248 9.80 7.55 43.95
C PRO A 248 10.42 8.64 43.07
N ASP A 249 10.11 9.88 43.46
CA ASP A 249 10.60 11.14 42.91
C ASP A 249 12.13 11.27 43.12
N GLN A 250 12.92 10.85 42.14
CA GLN A 250 14.38 11.12 42.07
C GLN A 250 14.64 12.27 41.10
N ALA A 251 14.28 13.48 41.49
CA ALA A 251 14.84 14.70 40.93
C ALA A 251 16.25 14.91 41.53
N GLN A 252 17.27 14.29 40.92
CA GLN A 252 18.67 14.65 41.21
C GLN A 252 19.07 15.90 40.41
N GLN A 253 19.50 16.91 41.18
CA GLN A 253 20.10 18.16 40.73
C GLN A 253 21.28 17.91 39.79
N TYR A 254 21.14 18.30 38.53
CA TYR A 254 22.25 18.44 37.60
C TYR A 254 22.89 19.82 37.79
N HIS A 255 24.07 19.87 38.40
CA HIS A 255 24.94 21.05 38.35
C HIS A 255 25.88 20.94 37.13
N PRO A 256 25.90 21.92 36.21
CA PRO A 256 26.88 21.94 35.14
C PRO A 256 28.27 22.32 35.68
N PRO A 257 29.35 21.68 35.20
CA PRO A 257 30.71 22.05 35.60
C PRO A 257 31.15 23.37 34.96
N PRO A 258 32.03 24.15 35.63
CA PRO A 258 32.52 25.42 35.10
C PRO A 258 33.55 25.21 33.98
N HIS A 259 33.41 25.99 32.91
CA HIS A 259 34.42 26.09 31.84
C HIS A 259 35.73 26.69 32.36
N PRO A 260 36.89 26.09 32.07
CA PRO A 260 38.16 26.80 32.20
C PRO A 260 38.39 27.68 30.96
N ALA A 261 38.62 28.96 31.24
CA ALA A 261 39.13 29.93 30.29
C ALA A 261 40.61 29.68 29.99
N GLY A 262 40.99 29.88 28.73
CA GLY A 262 42.35 30.24 28.33
C GLY A 262 43.36 29.09 28.24
N ALA A 263 43.57 28.56 27.03
CA ALA A 263 44.84 27.92 26.69
C ALA A 263 45.21 28.18 25.23
N HIS A 264 46.40 28.77 25.12
CA HIS A 264 47.18 29.15 23.95
C HIS A 264 47.24 28.06 22.87
N LEU A 265 46.98 28.43 21.61
CA LEU A 265 47.28 27.61 20.43
C LEU A 265 48.81 27.51 20.27
N GLN A 266 49.36 26.32 20.53
CA GLN A 266 50.69 25.92 20.07
C GLN A 266 50.52 24.78 19.05
N LEU A 267 50.78 25.11 17.78
CA LEU A 267 50.80 24.15 16.69
C LEU A 267 52.00 23.23 16.87
N ASN A 268 51.73 21.92 17.01
CA ASN A 268 52.74 20.88 16.98
C ASN A 268 52.33 19.86 15.90
N PRO A 269 53.16 19.60 14.87
CA PRO A 269 52.85 18.63 13.84
C PRO A 269 53.44 17.27 14.21
N ASN A 270 52.60 16.31 14.60
CA ASN A 270 53.01 14.90 14.65
C ASN A 270 51.82 14.00 14.27
N PRO A 271 51.88 13.23 13.17
CA PRO A 271 50.74 12.44 12.70
C PRO A 271 50.91 10.97 13.09
N GLN A 272 50.61 10.60 14.34
CA GLN A 272 50.29 9.22 14.70
C GLN A 272 49.31 9.19 15.87
N GLN A 273 48.29 8.31 15.78
CA GLN A 273 47.14 8.06 16.67
C GLN A 273 45.83 8.70 16.18
N GLY A 274 44.67 8.04 16.16
CA GLY A 274 44.29 6.70 16.59
C GLY A 274 42.90 6.39 16.04
N LEU A 275 42.62 5.11 15.81
CA LEU A 275 41.32 4.63 15.33
C LEU A 275 40.24 4.85 16.39
N PRO A 276 38.99 5.19 16.01
CA PRO A 276 37.89 5.37 16.94
C PRO A 276 37.52 4.05 17.65
N PRO A 277 36.97 4.11 18.87
CA PRO A 277 36.55 2.92 19.61
C PRO A 277 35.49 2.15 18.83
N GLN A 278 35.77 0.86 18.62
CA GLN A 278 34.85 -0.07 17.97
C GLN A 278 33.52 -0.09 18.74
N SER A 279 32.42 0.10 18.01
CA SER A 279 31.06 -0.04 18.52
C SER A 279 30.88 -1.40 19.20
N PRO A 280 30.06 -1.50 20.26
CA PRO A 280 29.85 -2.76 20.96
C PRO A 280 29.33 -3.81 19.97
N ASN A 281 30.09 -4.89 19.79
CA ASN A 281 29.66 -6.06 19.05
C ASN A 281 28.35 -6.55 19.65
N LEU A 282 27.24 -6.27 18.96
CA LEU A 282 25.97 -6.93 19.23
C LEU A 282 26.21 -8.42 19.02
N ASP A 283 26.12 -9.20 20.09
CA ASP A 283 26.28 -10.65 20.04
C ASP A 283 25.13 -11.28 19.25
N ILE A 284 25.34 -11.41 17.94
CA ILE A 284 24.38 -11.96 16.98
C ILE A 284 23.98 -13.39 17.38
N ARG A 285 24.87 -14.15 18.03
CA ARG A 285 24.54 -15.49 18.56
C ARG A 285 23.53 -15.42 19.69
N GLY A 286 23.71 -14.49 20.62
CA GLY A 286 22.75 -14.27 21.72
C GLY A 286 21.36 -13.84 21.26
N VAL A 287 21.22 -13.19 20.10
CA VAL A 287 19.92 -12.86 19.51
C VAL A 287 19.27 -14.08 18.85
N ALA A 288 20.05 -14.88 18.11
CA ALA A 288 19.55 -16.10 17.48
C ALA A 288 19.02 -17.11 18.51
N ASP A 289 19.73 -17.30 19.63
CA ASP A 289 19.32 -18.23 20.69
C ASP A 289 18.02 -17.81 21.38
N ARG A 290 17.79 -16.49 21.56
CA ARG A 290 16.53 -15.96 22.11
C ARG A 290 15.35 -16.18 21.17
N ILE A 291 15.56 -16.01 19.87
CA ILE A 291 14.53 -16.28 18.85
C ILE A 291 14.19 -17.77 18.83
N SER A 292 15.19 -18.65 18.84
CA SER A 292 14.99 -20.10 18.89
C SER A 292 14.34 -20.58 20.20
N GLY A 293 14.56 -19.90 21.33
CA GLY A 293 13.82 -20.14 22.58
C GLY A 293 12.33 -19.80 22.44
N PHE A 294 12.02 -18.59 21.96
CA PHE A 294 10.64 -18.13 21.80
C PHE A 294 9.81 -19.00 20.86
N VAL A 295 10.40 -19.51 19.77
CA VAL A 295 9.71 -20.43 18.84
C VAL A 295 9.38 -21.76 19.52
N ARG A 296 10.32 -22.33 20.30
CA ARG A 296 10.07 -23.56 21.07
C ARG A 296 8.96 -23.39 22.10
N ASP A 297 8.92 -22.24 22.78
CA ASP A 297 7.87 -21.93 23.76
C ASP A 297 6.50 -21.81 23.09
N GLN A 298 6.42 -21.24 21.88
CA GLN A 298 5.16 -21.19 21.12
C GLN A 298 4.70 -22.57 20.64
N GLU A 299 5.61 -23.43 20.18
CA GLU A 299 5.28 -24.79 19.78
C GLU A 299 4.80 -25.63 20.97
N ALA A 300 5.47 -25.52 22.13
CA ALA A 300 5.05 -26.16 23.36
C ALA A 300 3.64 -25.69 23.80
N ALA A 301 3.38 -24.37 23.77
CA ALA A 301 2.09 -23.81 24.12
C ALA A 301 0.97 -24.15 23.10
N ARG A 302 1.32 -24.55 21.88
CA ARG A 302 0.38 -25.03 20.86
C ARG A 302 0.06 -26.50 21.06
N GLU A 303 1.06 -27.32 21.36
CA GLU A 303 0.89 -28.74 21.66
C GLU A 303 0.06 -28.93 22.93
N GLU A 304 0.24 -28.08 23.95
CA GLU A 304 -0.60 -28.08 25.17
C GLU A 304 -2.08 -27.74 24.87
N ARG A 305 -2.34 -26.92 23.84
CA ARG A 305 -3.70 -26.52 23.42
C ARG A 305 -4.38 -27.52 22.49
N ARG A 306 -3.62 -28.40 21.84
CA ARG A 306 -4.10 -29.40 20.90
C ARG A 306 -5.15 -30.36 21.49
N PRO A 307 -4.95 -30.99 22.67
CA PRO A 307 -5.94 -31.91 23.23
C PRO A 307 -7.25 -31.20 23.64
N ARG A 308 -7.19 -29.93 24.04
CA ARG A 308 -8.41 -29.12 24.31
C ARG A 308 -9.23 -28.86 23.05
N PHE A 309 -8.57 -28.73 21.91
CA PHE A 309 -9.23 -28.50 20.64
C PHE A 309 -9.82 -29.80 20.08
N GLU A 310 -9.07 -30.90 20.17
CA GLU A 310 -9.57 -32.24 19.80
C GLU A 310 -10.77 -32.66 20.66
N ALA A 311 -10.75 -32.42 21.98
CA ALA A 311 -11.88 -32.70 22.87
C ALA A 311 -13.16 -31.91 22.49
N ARG A 312 -13.03 -30.65 22.03
CA ARG A 312 -14.16 -29.84 21.55
C ARG A 312 -14.76 -30.35 20.24
N LEU A 313 -13.97 -31.01 19.40
CA LEU A 313 -14.43 -31.58 18.15
C LEU A 313 -15.22 -32.88 18.39
N THR A 314 -14.88 -33.65 19.40
CA THR A 314 -15.62 -34.86 19.80
C THR A 314 -16.94 -34.57 20.52
N ASP A 315 -17.09 -33.40 21.16
CA ASP A 315 -18.32 -32.99 21.85
C ASP A 315 -19.37 -32.32 20.94
N LEU A 316 -19.13 -32.28 19.62
CA LEU A 316 -20.15 -31.80 18.68
C LEU A 316 -21.26 -32.87 18.52
N PRO A 317 -22.53 -32.57 18.85
CA PRO A 317 -23.60 -33.55 18.78
C PRO A 317 -23.81 -34.00 17.32
N ALA A 318 -23.77 -35.32 17.09
CA ALA A 318 -23.81 -35.96 15.78
C ALA A 318 -25.16 -35.92 15.03
N ALA A 319 -26.04 -34.97 15.35
CA ALA A 319 -27.35 -34.86 14.70
C ALA A 319 -27.79 -33.40 14.61
N ALA A 320 -27.38 -32.71 13.54
CA ALA A 320 -28.15 -31.57 13.06
C ALA A 320 -29.46 -32.11 12.45
N PRO A 321 -30.65 -31.65 12.88
CA PRO A 321 -31.90 -32.10 12.30
C PRO A 321 -31.94 -31.73 10.81
N ILE A 322 -32.25 -32.73 9.99
CA ILE A 322 -32.49 -32.61 8.56
C ILE A 322 -33.62 -31.59 8.37
N ILE A 323 -33.30 -30.43 7.80
CA ILE A 323 -34.30 -29.43 7.41
C ILE A 323 -35.09 -30.04 6.23
N PRO A 324 -36.41 -30.29 6.37
CA PRO A 324 -37.19 -30.86 5.28
C PRO A 324 -37.22 -29.90 4.08
N ALA A 325 -37.07 -30.49 2.89
CA ALA A 325 -37.07 -29.79 1.61
C ALA A 325 -38.31 -28.90 1.46
N ARG A 326 -38.08 -27.65 1.04
CA ARG A 326 -39.14 -26.70 0.73
C ARG A 326 -40.03 -27.23 -0.41
N ASN A 327 -41.31 -27.27 -0.10
CA ASN A 327 -42.49 -27.53 -0.92
C ASN A 327 -42.39 -26.97 -2.36
N PRO A 328 -42.52 -27.79 -3.42
CA PRO A 328 -42.76 -27.31 -4.77
C PRO A 328 -44.26 -27.04 -4.99
N ALA A 329 -44.56 -26.05 -5.82
CA ALA A 329 -45.91 -25.61 -6.24
C ALA A 329 -46.70 -24.78 -5.20
N ARG A 330 -46.41 -23.47 -5.18
CA ARG A 330 -47.45 -22.46 -4.89
C ARG A 330 -47.62 -21.60 -6.14
N GLU A 331 -48.67 -21.91 -6.88
CA GLU A 331 -49.17 -21.16 -8.01
C GLU A 331 -49.47 -19.72 -7.55
N VAL A 332 -48.77 -18.75 -8.14
CA VAL A 332 -48.90 -17.33 -7.79
C VAL A 332 -50.15 -16.81 -8.49
N ALA A 333 -51.20 -16.55 -7.71
CA ALA A 333 -52.38 -15.85 -8.20
C ALA A 333 -51.99 -14.48 -8.80
N PRO A 334 -52.61 -14.06 -9.93
CA PRO A 334 -52.31 -12.78 -10.55
C PRO A 334 -52.71 -11.63 -9.63
N ALA A 335 -51.73 -10.79 -9.29
CA ALA A 335 -51.95 -9.61 -8.47
C ALA A 335 -52.88 -8.62 -9.19
N PRO A 336 -53.83 -7.97 -8.47
CA PRO A 336 -54.70 -6.96 -9.04
C PRO A 336 -53.87 -5.75 -9.51
N GLN A 337 -54.12 -5.32 -10.74
CA GLN A 337 -53.45 -4.17 -11.35
C GLN A 337 -53.93 -2.89 -10.67
N ILE A 338 -53.06 -2.31 -9.83
CA ILE A 338 -53.24 -0.96 -9.31
C ILE A 338 -52.79 0.01 -10.41
N PRO A 339 -53.65 0.91 -10.91
CA PRO A 339 -53.26 1.92 -11.90
C PRO A 339 -52.26 2.89 -11.26
N VAL A 340 -51.01 2.82 -11.73
CA VAL A 340 -49.94 3.74 -11.31
C VAL A 340 -50.18 5.08 -12.02
N PRO A 341 -50.28 6.21 -11.30
CA PRO A 341 -50.42 7.53 -11.91
C PRO A 341 -49.22 7.83 -12.80
N ALA A 342 -49.47 8.41 -13.97
CA ALA A 342 -48.48 8.81 -14.96
C ALA A 342 -47.65 10.03 -14.49
N GLU A 343 -46.90 9.90 -13.40
CA GLU A 343 -45.91 10.90 -13.02
C GLU A 343 -44.55 10.55 -13.64
N ARG A 344 -44.32 11.21 -14.79
CA ARG A 344 -43.04 11.77 -15.24
C ARG A 344 -41.82 10.87 -15.00
N LEU A 345 -41.61 9.92 -15.92
CA LEU A 345 -40.32 9.30 -16.19
C LEU A 345 -39.25 10.40 -16.37
N LYS A 346 -38.51 10.70 -15.30
CA LYS A 346 -37.24 11.44 -15.39
C LYS A 346 -36.29 10.52 -16.15
N GLN A 347 -35.97 10.90 -17.38
CA GLN A 347 -35.00 10.21 -18.23
C GLN A 347 -33.72 9.93 -17.44
N PRO A 348 -33.12 8.73 -17.59
CA PRO A 348 -31.84 8.42 -16.99
C PRO A 348 -30.79 9.36 -17.58
N THR A 349 -30.29 10.29 -16.76
CA THR A 349 -29.20 11.19 -17.12
C THR A 349 -28.00 10.34 -17.52
N ALA A 350 -27.65 10.37 -18.80
CA ALA A 350 -26.47 9.70 -19.32
C ALA A 350 -25.25 10.04 -18.46
N CYS A 351 -24.44 9.02 -18.12
CA CYS A 351 -23.18 9.17 -17.39
C CYS A 351 -22.30 10.21 -18.07
N GLN A 352 -22.30 11.45 -17.57
CA GLN A 352 -21.31 12.42 -17.99
C GLN A 352 -19.94 11.92 -17.50
N PRO A 353 -18.91 11.91 -18.36
CA PRO A 353 -17.55 11.64 -17.91
C PRO A 353 -17.21 12.60 -16.77
N PRO A 354 -16.45 12.14 -15.74
CA PRO A 354 -16.13 12.99 -14.60
C PRO A 354 -15.49 14.27 -15.13
N ALA A 355 -16.10 15.42 -14.80
CA ALA A 355 -15.63 16.71 -15.25
C ALA A 355 -14.14 16.84 -14.89
N ILE A 356 -13.29 16.97 -15.91
CA ILE A 356 -11.85 17.20 -15.73
C ILE A 356 -11.75 18.48 -14.89
N ARG A 357 -11.28 18.35 -13.65
CA ARG A 357 -11.05 19.51 -12.80
C ARG A 357 -9.92 20.33 -13.42
N VAL A 358 -10.28 21.48 -13.98
CA VAL A 358 -9.30 22.46 -14.46
C VAL A 358 -8.62 23.06 -13.24
N VAL A 359 -7.41 22.59 -12.94
CA VAL A 359 -6.58 23.14 -11.85
C VAL A 359 -6.01 24.47 -12.31
N LYS A 360 -6.26 25.54 -11.54
CA LYS A 360 -5.70 26.87 -11.81
C LYS A 360 -4.31 26.97 -11.20
N ARG A 361 -3.38 27.61 -11.92
CA ARG A 361 -2.05 27.97 -11.41
C ARG A 361 -2.21 28.92 -10.21
N ARG A 362 -1.43 28.69 -9.14
CA ARG A 362 -1.36 29.62 -8.01
C ARG A 362 -0.51 30.85 -8.35
N PRO A 363 -0.82 32.03 -7.79
CA PRO A 363 0.08 33.18 -7.80
C PRO A 363 1.51 32.80 -7.41
N LEU A 364 2.50 33.52 -7.95
CA LEU A 364 3.92 33.27 -7.64
C LEU A 364 4.26 33.69 -6.19
N ASP A 365 3.56 34.68 -5.66
CA ASP A 365 3.85 35.30 -4.36
C ASP A 365 3.38 34.47 -3.15
N ASP A 366 2.56 33.44 -3.37
CA ASP A 366 1.89 32.72 -2.29
C ASP A 366 2.75 31.63 -1.63
N ASP A 367 3.62 30.97 -2.39
CA ASP A 367 4.33 29.76 -1.95
C ASP A 367 5.75 29.73 -2.59
N PRO A 368 6.84 29.54 -1.81
CA PRO A 368 8.18 29.32 -2.38
C PRO A 368 8.26 27.99 -3.14
N CYS A 369 9.32 27.82 -3.93
CA CYS A 369 9.56 26.55 -4.61
C CYS A 369 9.70 25.42 -3.58
N TRP A 370 8.81 24.43 -3.61
CA TRP A 370 8.79 23.35 -2.62
C TRP A 370 10.00 22.39 -2.70
N THR A 371 10.79 22.44 -3.77
CA THR A 371 11.99 21.61 -3.94
C THR A 371 13.22 22.25 -3.30
N CYS A 372 13.49 23.53 -3.57
CA CYS A 372 14.65 24.24 -3.03
C CYS A 372 14.33 25.18 -1.86
N LEU A 373 13.05 25.40 -1.57
CA LEU A 373 12.53 26.31 -0.54
C LEU A 373 12.92 27.79 -0.73
N MET A 374 13.26 28.18 -1.96
CA MET A 374 13.55 29.58 -2.32
C MET A 374 12.32 30.26 -2.95
N ASP A 375 12.18 31.56 -2.70
CA ASP A 375 11.16 32.40 -3.34
C ASP A 375 11.42 32.52 -4.86
N PHE A 376 10.37 32.91 -5.59
CA PHE A 376 10.46 33.08 -7.04
C PHE A 376 10.83 34.52 -7.39
N GLU A 377 11.85 34.71 -8.23
CA GLU A 377 12.26 36.01 -8.75
C GLU A 377 11.64 36.30 -10.13
N GLU A 378 11.50 37.59 -10.46
CA GLU A 378 11.00 38.00 -11.78
C GLU A 378 11.98 37.57 -12.89
N GLY A 379 11.45 36.84 -13.89
CA GLY A 379 12.24 36.34 -15.02
C GLY A 379 12.75 34.91 -14.86
N GLU A 380 12.50 34.25 -13.73
CA GLU A 380 12.84 32.84 -13.57
C GLU A 380 11.94 31.90 -14.39
N ASP A 381 12.54 30.78 -14.83
CA ASP A 381 11.86 29.73 -15.57
C ASP A 381 11.04 28.84 -14.60
N ILE A 382 9.73 29.09 -14.52
CA ILE A 382 8.84 28.46 -13.54
C ILE A 382 7.80 27.56 -14.24
N VAL A 383 7.66 26.32 -13.76
CA VAL A 383 6.61 25.39 -14.16
C VAL A 383 5.64 25.14 -13.00
N TRP A 384 4.45 24.57 -13.28
CA TRP A 384 3.43 24.37 -12.24
C TRP A 384 2.63 23.07 -12.41
N CYS A 385 2.08 22.56 -11.30
CA CYS A 385 1.35 21.30 -11.29
C CYS A 385 -0.07 21.45 -11.89
N ARG A 386 -0.25 20.99 -13.14
CA ARG A 386 -1.55 20.98 -13.84
C ARG A 386 -2.53 19.89 -13.37
N LYS A 387 -2.03 18.89 -12.64
CA LYS A 387 -2.79 17.68 -12.29
C LYS A 387 -3.63 17.85 -11.03
N GLN A 388 -3.12 18.55 -10.01
CA GLN A 388 -3.73 18.53 -8.69
C GLN A 388 -3.75 19.88 -7.96
N CYS A 389 -2.59 20.45 -7.61
CA CYS A 389 -2.54 21.55 -6.63
C CYS A 389 -2.27 22.94 -7.20
N GLY A 390 -1.83 23.07 -8.45
CA GLY A 390 -1.53 24.37 -9.05
C GLY A 390 -0.24 25.04 -8.57
N LYS A 391 0.54 24.38 -7.69
CA LYS A 391 1.80 24.92 -7.12
C LYS A 391 2.89 25.12 -8.17
N ASN A 392 3.69 26.17 -7.97
CA ASN A 392 4.83 26.55 -8.81
C ASN A 392 6.12 25.83 -8.35
N VAL A 393 7.06 25.61 -9.28
CA VAL A 393 8.39 25.02 -9.03
C VAL A 393 9.37 25.53 -10.10
N HIS A 394 10.63 25.80 -9.74
CA HIS A 394 11.65 26.14 -10.74
C HIS A 394 11.81 24.99 -11.74
N ARG A 395 12.02 25.32 -13.01
CA ARG A 395 12.18 24.32 -14.08
C ARG A 395 13.39 23.41 -13.82
N VAL A 396 14.46 23.95 -13.25
CA VAL A 396 15.66 23.19 -12.87
C VAL A 396 15.35 22.21 -11.74
N CYS A 397 14.69 22.69 -10.68
CA CYS A 397 14.21 21.85 -9.57
C CYS A 397 13.27 20.75 -10.06
N PHE A 398 12.43 21.05 -11.06
CA PHE A 398 11.56 20.07 -11.69
C PHE A 398 12.34 18.97 -12.43
N ALA A 399 13.33 19.34 -13.25
CA ALA A 399 14.16 18.37 -13.98
C ALA A 399 14.86 17.39 -13.02
N LEU A 400 15.45 17.91 -11.94
CA LEU A 400 16.07 17.08 -10.88
C LEU A 400 15.07 16.11 -10.24
N THR A 401 13.83 16.55 -10.03
CA THR A 401 12.80 15.69 -9.43
C THR A 401 12.35 14.58 -10.39
N VAL A 402 12.31 14.85 -11.69
CA VAL A 402 11.98 13.86 -12.72
C VAL A 402 13.12 12.86 -12.87
N GLU A 403 14.38 13.28 -12.89
CA GLU A 403 15.52 12.36 -12.97
C GLU A 403 15.58 11.41 -11.77
N LEU A 404 15.17 11.87 -10.58
CA LEU A 404 15.09 11.04 -9.37
C LEU A 404 13.87 10.11 -9.34
N ARG A 405 12.92 10.22 -10.27
CA ARG A 405 11.70 9.41 -10.30
C ARG A 405 11.54 8.75 -11.66
N GLU A 406 11.55 7.42 -11.70
CA GLU A 406 11.34 6.64 -12.93
C GLU A 406 9.95 6.86 -13.60
N ASP A 407 9.05 7.63 -12.99
CA ASP A 407 7.74 7.99 -13.53
C ASP A 407 7.66 9.48 -13.94
N ASP A 408 7.48 9.76 -15.24
CA ASP A 408 7.31 11.08 -15.87
C ASP A 408 6.08 11.92 -15.39
N LYS A 409 5.38 11.49 -14.34
CA LYS A 409 4.12 12.11 -13.88
C LYS A 409 4.35 13.02 -12.68
N ILE A 410 4.19 14.32 -12.93
CA ILE A 410 4.13 15.39 -11.92
C ILE A 410 3.07 15.07 -10.85
N MET A 411 3.50 14.65 -9.66
CA MET A 411 2.65 14.45 -8.48
C MET A 411 3.12 15.44 -7.41
N CYS A 412 2.34 16.49 -7.15
CA CYS A 412 2.64 17.42 -6.06
C CYS A 412 2.18 16.84 -4.72
N GLY A 413 2.98 17.05 -3.68
CA GLY A 413 2.97 16.30 -2.43
C GLY A 413 1.66 16.31 -1.63
N HIS A 414 1.26 15.12 -1.21
CA HIS A 414 1.08 14.78 0.19
C HIS A 414 1.82 13.47 0.40
N TRP A 415 2.86 13.49 1.24
CA TRP A 415 3.46 12.29 1.82
C TRP A 415 2.84 12.07 3.19
#